data_AF-A0A4D7BDM2-F1
#
_entry.id   AF-A0A4D7BDM2-F1
#
_cell.length_a   1.000
_cell.length_b   1.000
_cell.length_c   1.000
_cell.angle_alpha   90.00
_cell.angle_beta   90.00
_cell.angle_gamma   90.00
#
_symmetry.space_group_name_H-M   'P 1'
#
loop_
_entity.id
_entity.type
_entity.pdbx_description
1 polymer ?
#
loop_
_entity_poly.entity_id
_entity_poly.type
_entity_poly.pdbx_seq_one_letter_code
_entity_poly.pdbx_strand_id
1 'polypeptide(L)' 'MKAAGQSGLLGDKSGRIGGRVSTELVAQAKKQTGIETDTDLIEFALASIALDDKFAEVFRASRGKVDPDLKLGF' A
#
# COMPACT_ATOMS: atom_id res chain seq x y z
N MET A 1 6.16 -2.97 -1.44
CA MET A 1 6.75 -4.19 -0.84
C MET A 1 7.90 -3.93 0.13
N LYS A 2 8.93 -3.11 -0.20
CA LYS A 2 10.05 -2.83 0.73
C LYS A 2 9.59 -2.32 2.11
N ALA A 3 8.66 -1.38 2.17
CA ALA A 3 8.13 -0.83 3.42
C ALA A 3 7.40 -1.87 4.29
N ALA A 4 6.61 -2.77 3.68
CA ALA A 4 5.91 -3.84 4.40
C ALA A 4 6.86 -4.90 4.97
N GLY A 5 7.95 -5.17 4.26
CA GLY A 5 9.01 -6.05 4.74
C GLY A 5 9.75 -5.44 5.95
N GLN A 6 9.99 -4.13 5.92
CA GLN A 6 10.65 -3.42 7.03
C GLN A 6 9.75 -3.29 8.28
N SER A 7 8.43 -3.28 8.11
CA SER A 7 7.47 -3.25 9.23
C SER A 7 7.10 -4.65 9.78
N GLY A 8 7.70 -5.73 9.26
CA GLY A 8 7.45 -7.09 9.73
C GLY A 8 6.11 -7.69 9.28
N LEU A 9 5.40 -7.05 8.34
CA LEU A 9 4.08 -7.47 7.86
C LEU A 9 4.13 -8.60 6.81
N LEU A 10 5.34 -8.97 6.34
CA LEU A 10 5.57 -10.03 5.34
C LEU A 10 6.14 -11.32 5.98
N GLY A 11 5.59 -11.73 7.12
CA GLY A 11 5.95 -12.97 7.82
C GLY A 11 5.46 -14.25 7.12
N ASP A 12 5.39 -15.36 7.85
CA ASP A 12 5.00 -16.66 7.29
C ASP A 12 3.62 -16.63 6.64
N LYS A 13 3.56 -17.04 5.36
CA LYS A 13 2.37 -17.02 4.50
C LYS A 13 1.41 -18.18 4.79
N SER A 14 0.90 -18.29 6.01
CA SER A 14 0.04 -19.41 6.44
C SER A 14 -1.48 -19.14 6.37
N GLY A 15 -1.88 -17.87 6.24
CA GLY A 15 -3.29 -17.48 6.17
C GLY A 15 -3.86 -17.54 4.75
N ARG A 16 -5.05 -18.13 4.59
CA ARG A 16 -5.80 -18.12 3.32
C ARG A 16 -6.92 -17.08 3.37
N ILE A 17 -6.90 -16.14 2.43
CA ILE A 17 -7.96 -15.16 2.22
C ILE A 17 -8.64 -15.50 0.88
N GLY A 18 -9.97 -15.56 0.86
CA GLY A 18 -10.76 -15.84 -0.34
C GLY A 18 -12.07 -15.06 -0.36
N GLY A 19 -12.50 -14.65 -1.55
CA GLY A 19 -13.73 -13.88 -1.74
C GLY A 19 -14.08 -13.76 -3.23
N ARG A 20 -15.32 -13.38 -3.53
CA ARG A 20 -15.74 -13.05 -4.90
C ARG A 20 -15.37 -11.61 -5.21
N VAL A 21 -14.74 -11.40 -6.36
CA VAL A 21 -14.34 -10.08 -6.86
C VAL A 21 -14.68 -9.97 -8.35
N SER A 22 -14.87 -8.74 -8.84
CA SER A 22 -15.06 -8.48 -10.27
C SER A 22 -13.77 -8.78 -11.03
N THR A 23 -13.89 -9.48 -12.16
CA THR A 23 -12.79 -9.82 -13.06
C THR A 23 -12.17 -8.59 -13.69
N GLU A 24 -12.99 -7.59 -14.01
CA GLU A 24 -12.57 -6.32 -14.62
C GLU A 24 -11.74 -5.50 -13.62
N LEU A 25 -12.14 -5.51 -12.35
CA LEU A 25 -11.41 -4.86 -11.26
C LEU A 25 -10.02 -5.48 -11.10
N VAL A 26 -9.93 -6.81 -11.07
CA VAL A 26 -8.64 -7.52 -10.97
C VAL A 26 -7.74 -7.20 -12.16
N ALA A 27 -8.27 -7.26 -13.39
CA ALA A 27 -7.51 -6.97 -14.60
C ALA A 27 -6.94 -5.53 -14.59
N GLN A 28 -7.76 -4.55 -14.21
CA GLN A 28 -7.32 -3.16 -14.12
C GLN A 28 -6.27 -2.96 -13.01
N ALA A 29 -6.45 -3.60 -11.86
CA ALA A 29 -5.50 -3.51 -10.75
C ALA A 29 -4.14 -4.12 -11.12
N LYS A 30 -4.11 -5.27 -11.80
CA LYS A 30 -2.88 -5.86 -12.35
C LYS A 30 -2.20 -4.93 -13.35
N LYS A 31 -2.97 -4.32 -14.26
CA LYS A 31 -2.44 -3.36 -15.23
C LYS A 31 -1.79 -2.13 -14.58
N GLN A 32 -2.39 -1.60 -13.50
CA GLN A 32 -1.84 -0.43 -12.80
C GLN A 32 -0.63 -0.75 -11.93
N THR A 33 -0.61 -1.91 -11.30
CA THR A 33 0.45 -2.31 -10.35
C THR A 33 1.60 -3.07 -11.00
N GLY A 34 1.37 -3.66 -12.19
CA GLY A 34 2.30 -4.58 -12.83
C GLY A 34 2.36 -5.97 -12.18
N ILE A 35 1.47 -6.26 -11.23
CA ILE A 35 1.46 -7.53 -10.50
C ILE A 35 0.71 -8.59 -11.32
N GLU A 36 1.33 -9.76 -11.51
CA GLU A 36 0.75 -10.84 -12.33
C GLU A 36 -0.10 -11.81 -11.52
N THR A 37 0.29 -12.11 -10.28
CA THR A 37 -0.40 -13.11 -9.45
C THR A 37 -1.48 -12.47 -8.57
N ASP A 38 -2.61 -13.16 -8.40
CA ASP A 38 -3.70 -12.65 -7.56
C ASP A 38 -3.27 -12.57 -6.08
N THR A 39 -2.44 -13.51 -5.63
CA THR A 39 -1.89 -13.52 -4.28
C THR A 39 -1.03 -12.30 -4.01
N ASP A 40 -0.10 -11.97 -4.91
CA ASP A 40 0.75 -10.79 -4.75
C ASP A 40 -0.06 -9.50 -4.84
N LEU A 41 -1.12 -9.49 -5.65
CA LEU A 41 -2.00 -8.32 -5.78
C LEU A 41 -2.79 -8.09 -4.47
N ILE A 42 -3.27 -9.17 -3.84
CA ILE A 42 -3.95 -9.11 -2.54
C ILE A 42 -2.97 -8.69 -1.44
N GLU A 43 -1.76 -9.27 -1.40
CA GLU A 43 -0.72 -8.87 -0.44
C GLU A 43 -0.36 -7.40 -0.60
N PHE A 44 -0.20 -6.92 -1.83
CA PHE A 44 0.06 -5.51 -2.12
C PHE A 44 -1.07 -4.61 -1.65
N ALA A 45 -2.32 -4.96 -1.91
CA ALA A 45 -3.48 -4.19 -1.46
C ALA A 45 -3.55 -4.11 0.06
N LEU A 46 -3.38 -5.24 0.76
CA LEU A 46 -3.39 -5.31 2.22
C LEU A 46 -2.21 -4.52 2.82
N ALA A 47 -1.02 -4.67 2.26
CA ALA A 47 0.14 -3.89 2.68
C ALA A 47 -0.07 -2.39 2.46
N SER A 48 -0.69 -2.00 1.35
CA SER A 48 -0.97 -0.58 1.06
C SER A 48 -1.94 0.01 2.08
N ILE A 49 -2.97 -0.73 2.49
CA ILE A 49 -3.92 -0.30 3.52
C ILE A 49 -3.26 -0.28 4.90
N ALA A 50 -2.50 -1.31 5.25
CA ALA A 50 -1.84 -1.43 6.55
C ALA A 50 -0.72 -0.39 6.76
N LEU A 51 -0.08 0.04 5.68
CA LEU A 51 0.98 1.04 5.68
C LEU A 51 0.50 2.46 5.38
N ASP A 52 -0.78 2.67 5.11
CA ASP A 52 -1.30 4.01 4.82
C ASP A 52 -1.15 4.86 6.08
N ASP A 53 -0.03 5.60 6.17
CA ASP A 53 0.43 6.36 7.33
C ASP A 53 -0.33 7.68 7.47
N LYS A 54 -1.66 7.60 7.31
CA LYS A 54 -2.57 8.74 7.21
C LYS A 54 -2.12 9.76 6.16
N PHE A 55 -1.39 9.34 5.12
CA PHE A 55 -0.80 10.26 4.15
C PHE A 55 -1.87 11.15 3.54
N ALA A 56 -3.02 10.59 3.15
CA ALA A 56 -4.12 11.38 2.59
C ALA A 56 -4.67 12.42 3.58
N GLU A 57 -4.73 12.11 4.87
CA GLU A 57 -5.21 13.02 5.92
C GLU A 57 -4.19 14.14 6.18
N VAL A 58 -2.91 13.78 6.39
CA VAL A 58 -1.80 14.72 6.61
C VAL A 58 -1.58 15.59 5.38
N PHE A 59 -1.63 15.03 4.18
CA PHE A 59 -1.52 15.78 2.94
C PHE A 59 -2.65 16.80 2.80
N ARG A 60 -3.91 16.41 3.08
CA ARG A 60 -5.04 17.35 3.10
C ARG A 60 -4.87 18.43 4.15
N ALA A 61 -4.45 18.07 5.36
CA ALA A 61 -4.27 19.01 6.48
C ALA A 61 -3.13 20.00 6.22
N SER A 62 -2.01 19.52 5.66
CA SER A 62 -0.84 20.34 5.34
C SER A 62 -1.13 21.40 4.28
N ARG A 63 -2.13 21.19 3.40
CA ARG A 63 -2.47 22.09 2.29
C ARG A 63 -1.23 22.44 1.44
N GLY A 64 -0.30 21.49 1.30
CA GLY A 64 0.96 21.69 0.58
C GLY A 64 1.96 22.58 1.31
N LYS A 65 1.77 22.85 2.60
CA LYS A 65 2.73 23.56 3.46
C LYS A 65 3.60 22.54 4.19
N VAL A 66 4.88 22.85 4.26
CA VAL A 66 5.85 22.13 5.09
C VAL A 66 6.21 23.06 6.25
N ASP A 67 6.46 22.49 7.42
CA ASP A 67 6.93 23.25 8.59
C ASP A 67 8.22 24.01 8.21
N PRO A 68 8.25 25.35 8.32
CA PRO A 68 9.42 26.15 7.97
C PRO A 68 10.68 25.78 8.76
N ASP A 69 10.53 25.22 9.95
CA ASP A 69 11.63 24.84 10.83
C ASP A 69 12.09 23.39 10.60
N LEU A 70 11.44 22.67 9.68
CA LEU A 70 11.80 21.31 9.33
C LEU A 70 13.17 21.29 8.64
N LYS A 71 14.16 20.71 9.31
CA LYS A 71 15.48 20.45 8.72
C LYS A 71 15.38 19.31 7.71
N LEU A 72 15.18 19.68 6.45
CA LEU A 72 15.37 18.80 5.31
C LEU A 72 16.90 18.57 5.20
N GLY A 73 17.36 17.39 5.59
CA GLY A 73 18.78 17.07 5.61
C GLY A 73 19.40 17.17 4.22
N PHE A 74 20.13 18.27 3.99
CA PHE A 74 21.03 18.49 2.88
C PHE A 74 22.39 18.92 3.45
#